data_AF-A0A4W3GED9-F1
#
_entry.id   AF-A0A4W3GED9-F1
#
_cell.length_a   1.000
_cell.length_b   1.000
_cell.length_c   1.000
_cell.angle_alpha   90.00
_cell.angle_beta   90.00
_cell.angle_gamma   90.00
#
_symmetry.space_group_name_H-M   'P 1'
#
loop_
_entity.id
_entity.type
_entity.pdbx_description
1 polymer ?
#
loop_
_entity_poly.entity_id
_entity_poly.type
_entity_poly.pdbx_seq_one_letter_code
_entity_poly.pdbx_strand_id
1 'polypeptide(L)'
;SVLTEAAFKEILRLDGEVKGFVVDKNNYSSLCAKAGDSCFSNVILDCIQYDAGQVESFKFTYPVQNSTECSGFIGLSVGGVKLEGNNIKTASAVRLDYYLRDDDAAENVVYEQWLKKFVEDFQNKSTNLQYIQVSYYTSVSRQTEFEGSSKEIVPLFSITYFLSIFFSIVSCTR
;
A
#
# COMPACT_ATOMS: atom_id res chain seq x y z
N SER A 1 -16.42 -13.04 0.24
CA SER A 1 -15.37 -12.97 -0.80
C SER A 1 -15.26 -11.52 -1.22
N VAL A 2 -14.07 -11.02 -1.48
CA VAL A 2 -13.87 -9.66 -2.03
C VAL A 2 -14.05 -9.62 -3.56
N LEU A 3 -14.00 -10.78 -4.23
CA LEU A 3 -14.25 -10.92 -5.67
C LEU A 3 -15.76 -10.87 -5.96
N THR A 4 -16.35 -9.68 -5.81
CA THR A 4 -17.76 -9.41 -6.14
C THR A 4 -17.85 -8.07 -6.85
N GLU A 5 -18.85 -7.88 -7.71
CA GLU A 5 -19.02 -6.62 -8.45
C GLU A 5 -19.14 -5.43 -7.48
N ALA A 6 -19.90 -5.58 -6.39
CA ALA A 6 -20.12 -4.53 -5.41
C ALA A 6 -18.81 -4.09 -4.71
N ALA A 7 -17.99 -5.06 -4.30
CA ALA A 7 -16.67 -4.78 -3.72
C ALA A 7 -15.72 -4.15 -4.75
N PHE A 8 -15.72 -4.64 -5.99
CA PHE A 8 -14.83 -4.12 -7.03
C PHE A 8 -15.22 -2.72 -7.52
N LYS A 9 -16.49 -2.33 -7.45
CA LYS A 9 -16.91 -0.93 -7.64
C LYS A 9 -16.26 -0.02 -6.61
N GLU A 10 -16.22 -0.44 -5.34
CA GLU A 10 -15.55 0.31 -4.29
C GLU A 10 -14.02 0.34 -4.47
N ILE A 11 -13.41 -0.79 -4.86
CA ILE A 11 -11.97 -0.88 -5.14
C ILE A 11 -11.58 0.03 -6.30
N LEU A 12 -12.31 -0.01 -7.42
CA LEU A 12 -12.02 0.83 -8.59
C LEU A 12 -12.25 2.32 -8.30
N ARG A 13 -13.26 2.66 -7.47
CA ARG A 13 -13.44 4.03 -6.99
C ARG A 13 -12.22 4.50 -6.23
N LEU A 14 -11.72 3.69 -5.29
CA LEU A 14 -10.52 4.04 -4.52
C LEU A 14 -9.27 4.11 -5.39
N ASP A 15 -9.10 3.20 -6.35
CA ASP A 15 -8.00 3.27 -7.32
C ASP A 15 -7.98 4.59 -8.10
N GLY A 16 -9.17 5.05 -8.53
CA GLY A 16 -9.34 6.36 -9.15
C GLY A 16 -8.98 7.52 -8.22
N GLU A 17 -9.38 7.47 -6.95
CA GLU A 17 -9.00 8.48 -5.94
C GLU A 17 -7.49 8.51 -5.72
N VAL A 18 -6.83 7.35 -5.60
CA VAL A 18 -5.36 7.28 -5.45
C VAL A 18 -4.66 7.88 -6.66
N LYS A 19 -5.02 7.45 -7.87
CA LYS A 19 -4.41 7.95 -9.11
C LYS A 19 -4.72 9.44 -9.36
N GLY A 20 -5.83 9.93 -8.80
CA GLY A 20 -6.31 11.31 -8.91
C GLY A 20 -5.69 12.30 -7.94
N PHE A 21 -4.89 11.87 -6.95
CA PHE A 21 -4.20 12.80 -6.05
C PHE A 21 -3.22 13.69 -6.82
N VAL A 22 -3.34 15.01 -6.62
CA VAL A 22 -2.48 16.02 -7.24
C VAL A 22 -1.70 16.78 -6.16
N VAL A 23 -0.38 16.86 -6.35
CA VAL A 23 0.56 17.71 -5.58
C VAL A 23 1.44 18.46 -6.58
N ASP A 24 1.51 19.78 -6.48
CA ASP A 24 2.34 20.62 -7.36
C ASP A 24 2.20 20.29 -8.86
N LYS A 25 0.96 20.08 -9.30
CA LYS A 25 0.56 19.70 -10.68
C LYS A 25 0.97 18.29 -11.11
N ASN A 26 1.53 17.49 -10.21
CA ASN A 26 1.90 16.11 -10.42
C ASN A 26 0.86 15.16 -9.84
N ASN A 27 0.56 14.09 -10.57
CA ASN A 27 -0.31 13.01 -10.12
C ASN A 27 0.45 11.68 -10.15
N TYR A 28 -0.23 10.58 -9.84
CA TYR A 28 0.42 9.27 -9.87
C TYR A 28 1.08 8.97 -11.23
N SER A 29 0.45 9.33 -12.35
CA SER A 29 0.98 9.04 -13.69
C SER A 29 2.28 9.80 -14.02
N SER A 30 2.52 10.95 -13.40
CA SER A 30 3.79 11.69 -13.56
C SER A 30 4.87 11.22 -12.59
N LEU A 31 4.50 10.73 -11.40
CA LEU A 31 5.41 10.35 -10.32
C LEU A 31 5.73 8.85 -10.24
N CYS A 32 4.97 8.00 -10.94
CA CYS A 32 5.12 6.55 -10.83
C CYS A 32 6.49 6.06 -11.32
N ALA A 33 6.93 4.93 -10.79
CA ALA A 33 8.00 4.16 -11.40
C ALA A 33 7.51 3.58 -12.74
N LYS A 34 8.28 3.81 -13.81
CA LYS A 34 7.91 3.41 -15.18
C LYS A 34 8.79 2.28 -15.70
N ALA A 35 8.16 1.33 -16.39
CA ALA A 35 8.84 0.37 -17.25
C ALA A 35 8.53 0.76 -18.70
N GLY A 36 9.51 1.35 -19.39
CA GLY A 36 9.24 2.09 -20.63
C GLY A 36 8.41 3.34 -20.33
N ASP A 37 7.31 3.53 -21.05
CA ASP A 37 6.45 4.72 -20.90
C ASP A 37 5.27 4.52 -19.93
N SER A 38 5.12 3.31 -19.37
CA SER A 38 3.95 2.94 -18.55
C SER A 38 4.30 2.76 -17.08
N CYS A 39 3.42 3.26 -16.20
CA CYS A 39 3.47 2.95 -14.77
C CYS A 39 3.25 1.44 -14.54
N PHE A 40 3.70 0.94 -13.40
CA PHE A 40 3.23 -0.34 -12.89
C PHE A 40 1.69 -0.37 -12.80
N SER A 41 1.10 -1.49 -13.24
CA SER A 41 -0.34 -1.73 -13.20
C SER A 41 -0.68 -2.93 -12.31
N ASN A 42 -1.85 -2.88 -11.67
CA ASN A 42 -2.32 -3.93 -10.80
C ASN A 42 -2.99 -5.02 -11.64
N VAL A 43 -2.30 -6.17 -11.81
CA VAL A 43 -2.73 -7.28 -12.69
C VAL A 43 -4.19 -7.67 -12.48
N ILE A 44 -4.66 -7.73 -11.23
CA ILE A 44 -6.05 -8.08 -10.91
C ILE A 44 -7.09 -7.11 -11.50
N LEU A 45 -6.76 -5.82 -11.59
CA LEU A 45 -7.61 -4.80 -12.23
C LEU A 45 -7.50 -4.85 -13.75
N ASP A 46 -6.30 -5.13 -14.28
CA ASP A 46 -6.08 -5.28 -15.71
C ASP A 46 -6.88 -6.46 -16.29
N CYS A 47 -6.96 -7.57 -15.56
CA CYS A 47 -7.71 -8.77 -15.96
C CYS A 47 -9.19 -8.53 -16.19
N ILE A 48 -9.79 -7.63 -15.40
CA ILE A 48 -11.19 -7.26 -15.53
C ILE A 48 -11.37 -6.00 -16.39
N GLN A 49 -10.30 -5.52 -17.03
CA GLN A 49 -10.30 -4.31 -17.86
C GLN A 49 -10.88 -3.09 -17.15
N TYR A 50 -10.66 -2.98 -15.84
CA TYR A 50 -11.24 -1.93 -15.01
C TYR A 50 -12.79 -1.87 -15.02
N ASP A 51 -13.46 -2.96 -15.36
CA ASP A 51 -14.91 -3.13 -15.25
C ASP A 51 -15.27 -4.09 -14.11
N ALA A 52 -15.85 -3.55 -13.04
CA ALA A 52 -16.28 -4.34 -11.88
C ALA A 52 -17.27 -5.45 -12.26
N GLY A 53 -18.06 -5.29 -13.32
CA GLY A 53 -19.01 -6.31 -13.77
C GLY A 53 -18.34 -7.60 -14.27
N GLN A 54 -17.07 -7.53 -14.66
CA GLN A 54 -16.34 -8.71 -15.17
C GLN A 54 -15.78 -9.60 -14.05
N VAL A 55 -15.67 -9.09 -12.81
CA VAL A 55 -14.91 -9.78 -11.75
C VAL A 55 -15.48 -11.14 -11.37
N GLU A 56 -16.80 -11.30 -11.40
CA GLU A 56 -17.46 -12.55 -11.00
C GLU A 56 -17.45 -13.59 -12.13
N SER A 57 -17.43 -13.14 -13.39
CA SER A 57 -17.31 -14.00 -14.56
C SER A 57 -15.88 -14.37 -14.92
N PHE A 58 -14.90 -13.56 -14.51
CA PHE A 58 -13.49 -13.77 -14.83
C PHE A 58 -12.88 -14.92 -14.03
N LYS A 59 -12.19 -15.83 -14.72
CA LYS A 59 -11.53 -16.97 -14.09
C LYS A 59 -10.08 -16.62 -13.78
N PHE A 60 -9.83 -16.17 -12.56
CA PHE A 60 -8.48 -15.92 -12.05
C PHE A 60 -7.75 -17.23 -11.78
N THR A 61 -6.61 -17.47 -12.42
CA THR A 61 -5.72 -18.61 -12.13
C THR A 61 -4.68 -18.23 -11.08
N TYR A 62 -4.41 -19.12 -10.13
CA TYR A 62 -3.48 -18.87 -9.02
C TYR A 62 -2.28 -19.82 -9.06
N PRO A 63 -1.05 -19.37 -8.74
CA PRO A 63 -0.68 -18.01 -8.30
C PRO A 63 -0.26 -17.07 -9.43
N VAL A 64 -0.14 -17.59 -10.66
CA VAL A 64 0.18 -16.83 -11.86
C VAL A 64 -1.06 -16.78 -12.72
N GLN A 65 -1.45 -15.57 -13.13
CA GLN A 65 -2.48 -15.35 -14.13
C GLN A 65 -1.86 -15.43 -15.53
N ASN A 66 -2.51 -16.18 -16.40
CA ASN A 66 -2.14 -16.25 -17.80
C ASN A 66 -3.41 -16.37 -18.66
N SER A 67 -3.90 -15.24 -19.15
CA SER A 67 -5.00 -15.17 -20.11
C SER A 67 -4.70 -14.12 -21.18
N THR A 68 -5.61 -14.00 -22.16
CA THR A 68 -5.49 -13.02 -23.24
C THR A 68 -5.61 -11.59 -22.73
N GLU A 69 -6.39 -11.39 -21.67
CA GLU A 69 -6.69 -10.08 -21.08
C GLU A 69 -5.55 -9.58 -20.19
N CYS A 70 -4.88 -10.48 -19.48
CA CYS A 70 -3.84 -10.13 -18.52
C CYS A 70 -2.89 -11.31 -18.28
N SER A 71 -1.64 -10.98 -17.95
CA SER A 71 -0.66 -11.96 -17.49
C SER A 71 0.19 -11.37 -16.37
N GLY A 72 0.52 -12.18 -15.37
CA GLY A 72 1.35 -11.72 -14.26
C GLY A 72 1.16 -12.53 -12.99
N PHE A 73 2.02 -12.28 -12.00
CA PHE A 73 1.90 -12.92 -10.70
C PHE A 73 0.82 -12.25 -9.86
N ILE A 74 -0.28 -12.96 -9.60
CA ILE A 74 -1.37 -12.45 -8.76
C ILE A 74 -1.25 -12.89 -7.30
N GLY A 75 -0.30 -13.77 -6.99
CA GLY A 75 -0.09 -14.32 -5.65
C GLY A 75 0.13 -13.26 -4.55
N LEU A 76 0.63 -12.07 -4.90
CA LEU A 76 0.75 -10.93 -3.96
C LEU A 76 -0.47 -10.02 -3.95
N SER A 77 -1.28 -10.05 -5.00
CA SER A 77 -2.45 -9.18 -5.18
C SER A 77 -3.70 -9.72 -4.48
N VAL A 78 -3.73 -10.99 -4.09
CA VAL A 78 -4.88 -11.61 -3.40
C VAL A 78 -4.45 -12.32 -2.12
N GLY A 79 -5.30 -12.23 -1.09
CA GLY A 79 -5.10 -12.85 0.21
C GLY A 79 -6.27 -13.73 0.63
N GLY A 80 -6.01 -14.74 1.47
CA GLY A 80 -7.05 -15.66 1.98
C GLY A 80 -7.81 -16.38 0.88
N VAL A 81 -7.07 -16.90 -0.11
CA VAL A 81 -7.59 -17.54 -1.32
C VAL A 81 -8.08 -18.95 -1.03
N LYS A 82 -9.24 -19.31 -1.57
CA LYS A 82 -9.70 -20.71 -1.70
C LYS A 82 -9.77 -21.06 -3.18
N LEU A 83 -9.21 -22.20 -3.54
CA LEU A 83 -9.09 -22.63 -4.92
C LEU A 83 -10.18 -23.65 -5.31
N GLU A 84 -10.51 -23.65 -6.59
CA GLU A 84 -11.24 -24.72 -7.27
C GLU A 84 -10.41 -25.18 -8.47
N GLY A 85 -9.65 -26.26 -8.28
CA GLY A 85 -8.57 -26.63 -9.19
C GLY A 85 -7.46 -25.57 -9.16
N ASN A 86 -7.16 -25.00 -10.33
CA ASN A 86 -6.16 -23.92 -10.48
C ASN A 86 -6.77 -22.52 -10.44
N ASN A 87 -8.10 -22.41 -10.28
CA ASN A 87 -8.80 -21.12 -10.29
C ASN A 87 -9.10 -20.66 -8.87
N ILE A 88 -9.15 -19.35 -8.67
CA ILE A 88 -9.62 -18.74 -7.44
C ILE A 88 -11.13 -18.86 -7.39
N LYS A 89 -11.64 -19.59 -6.40
CA LYS A 89 -13.07 -19.63 -6.07
C LYS A 89 -13.49 -18.43 -5.24
N THR A 90 -12.68 -18.10 -4.24
CA THR A 90 -12.91 -16.93 -3.37
C THR A 90 -11.58 -16.34 -2.93
N ALA A 91 -11.52 -15.02 -2.75
CA ALA A 91 -10.44 -14.35 -2.04
C ALA A 91 -11.02 -13.54 -0.87
N SER A 92 -10.24 -13.40 0.21
CA SER A 92 -10.65 -12.63 1.39
C SER A 92 -10.12 -11.19 1.33
N ALA A 93 -9.02 -10.95 0.65
CA ALA A 93 -8.40 -9.64 0.50
C ALA A 93 -7.85 -9.43 -0.92
N VAL A 94 -7.81 -8.17 -1.35
CA VAL A 94 -7.09 -7.71 -2.54
C VAL A 94 -6.11 -6.64 -2.11
N ARG A 95 -4.91 -6.68 -2.69
CA ARG A 95 -3.85 -5.70 -2.48
C ARG A 95 -3.58 -4.99 -3.81
N LEU A 96 -3.56 -3.66 -3.74
CA LEU A 96 -3.14 -2.79 -4.83
C LEU A 96 -1.81 -2.13 -4.45
N ASP A 97 -0.86 -2.13 -5.38
CA ASP A 97 0.45 -1.53 -5.20
C ASP A 97 0.60 -0.31 -6.13
N TYR A 98 1.19 0.75 -5.59
CA TYR A 98 1.44 2.02 -6.28
C TYR A 98 2.90 2.39 -6.09
N TYR A 99 3.73 2.12 -7.11
CA TYR A 99 5.17 2.38 -7.04
C TYR A 99 5.47 3.78 -7.55
N LEU A 100 6.17 4.58 -6.74
CA LEU A 100 6.65 5.90 -7.09
C LEU A 100 8.15 5.85 -7.39
N ARG A 101 8.62 6.79 -8.22
CA ARG A 101 10.03 6.98 -8.56
C ARG A 101 10.76 7.74 -7.43
N ASP A 102 12.01 7.37 -7.17
CA ASP A 102 12.88 7.91 -6.09
C ASP A 102 14.33 8.09 -6.60
N ASP A 103 14.50 8.49 -7.88
CA ASP A 103 15.81 8.58 -8.53
C ASP A 103 16.39 10.01 -8.60
N ASP A 104 15.60 11.04 -8.26
CA ASP A 104 16.03 12.44 -8.24
C ASP A 104 15.74 13.11 -6.88
N ALA A 105 16.80 13.58 -6.22
CA ALA A 105 16.72 14.25 -4.93
C ALA A 105 15.82 15.50 -4.92
N ALA A 106 15.61 16.17 -6.06
CA ALA A 106 14.66 17.28 -6.17
C ALA A 106 13.20 16.79 -6.31
N GLU A 107 12.97 15.64 -6.95
CA GLU A 107 11.65 15.00 -7.03
C GLU A 107 11.26 14.30 -5.73
N ASN A 108 12.22 13.97 -4.87
CA ASN A 108 11.97 13.37 -3.55
C ASN A 108 11.08 14.24 -2.65
N VAL A 109 11.15 15.57 -2.78
CA VAL A 109 10.27 16.47 -2.03
C VAL A 109 8.82 16.31 -2.49
N VAL A 110 8.57 16.22 -3.80
CA VAL A 110 7.22 16.06 -4.36
C VAL A 110 6.67 14.67 -4.07
N TYR A 111 7.52 13.64 -4.16
CA TYR A 111 7.21 12.26 -3.78
C TYR A 111 6.74 12.16 -2.31
N GLU A 112 7.51 12.74 -1.37
CA GLU A 112 7.15 12.71 0.04
C GLU A 112 5.86 13.47 0.32
N GLN A 113 5.68 14.63 -0.31
CA GLN A 113 4.45 15.42 -0.17
C GLN A 113 3.24 14.67 -0.72
N TRP A 114 3.39 13.99 -1.86
CA TRP A 114 2.32 13.15 -2.43
C TRP A 114 1.94 12.02 -1.48
N LEU A 115 2.92 11.34 -0.87
CA LEU A 115 2.65 10.28 0.11
C LEU A 115 2.02 10.80 1.40
N LYS A 116 2.44 11.97 1.90
CA LYS A 116 1.80 12.62 3.06
C LYS A 116 0.35 12.98 2.76
N LYS A 117 0.11 13.62 1.61
CA LYS A 117 -1.24 13.94 1.13
C LYS A 117 -2.11 12.71 0.97
N PHE A 118 -1.57 11.61 0.43
CA PHE A 118 -2.27 10.33 0.37
C PHE A 118 -2.69 9.89 1.78
N VAL A 119 -1.79 9.87 2.76
CA VAL A 119 -2.13 9.43 4.13
C VAL A 119 -3.21 10.31 4.77
N GLU A 120 -3.12 11.63 4.58
CA GLU A 120 -4.05 12.62 5.14
C GLU A 120 -5.45 12.56 4.49
N ASP A 121 -5.50 12.52 3.16
CA ASP A 121 -6.77 12.63 2.42
C ASP A 121 -7.45 11.27 2.24
N PHE A 122 -6.68 10.18 2.08
CA PHE A 122 -7.22 8.86 1.74
C PHE A 122 -8.08 8.28 2.87
N GLN A 123 -7.82 8.64 4.13
CA GLN A 123 -8.69 8.26 5.25
C GLN A 123 -10.12 8.76 5.05
N ASN A 124 -10.27 10.01 4.61
CA ASN A 124 -11.59 10.59 4.35
C ASN A 124 -12.22 9.97 3.09
N LYS A 125 -11.43 9.68 2.05
CA LYS A 125 -11.92 9.07 0.81
C LYS A 125 -12.34 7.60 0.95
N SER A 126 -11.79 6.91 1.94
CA SER A 126 -12.14 5.55 2.34
C SER A 126 -13.30 5.49 3.36
N THR A 127 -13.93 6.63 3.69
CA THR A 127 -15.20 6.63 4.42
C THR A 127 -16.36 6.18 3.51
N ASN A 128 -17.44 5.69 4.12
CA ASN A 128 -18.67 5.24 3.44
C ASN A 128 -18.51 4.02 2.50
N LEU A 129 -17.64 3.09 2.84
CA LEU A 129 -17.55 1.78 2.19
C LEU A 129 -18.53 0.81 2.85
N GLN A 130 -19.29 0.08 2.03
CA GLN A 130 -20.30 -0.90 2.46
C GLN A 130 -19.79 -2.33 2.31
N TYR A 131 -18.92 -2.59 1.33
CA TYR A 131 -18.56 -3.95 0.93
C TYR A 131 -17.13 -4.33 1.27
N ILE A 132 -16.23 -3.34 1.43
CA ILE A 132 -14.83 -3.59 1.76
C ILE A 132 -14.37 -2.84 3.01
N GLN A 133 -13.35 -3.39 3.66
CA GLN A 133 -12.54 -2.70 4.66
C GLN A 133 -11.18 -2.43 4.07
N VAL A 134 -10.63 -1.24 4.31
CA VAL A 134 -9.39 -0.78 3.69
C VAL A 134 -8.33 -0.59 4.76
N SER A 135 -7.13 -1.06 4.45
CA SER A 135 -5.92 -0.77 5.21
C SER A 135 -4.85 -0.37 4.21
N TYR A 136 -4.07 0.65 4.56
CA TYR A 136 -3.05 1.22 3.69
C TYR A 136 -1.79 1.53 4.50
N TYR A 137 -0.65 1.53 3.82
CA TYR A 137 0.62 1.96 4.38
C TYR A 137 1.47 2.54 3.26
N THR A 138 2.37 3.45 3.63
CA THR A 138 3.33 4.10 2.73
C THR A 138 4.74 3.97 3.27
N SER A 139 5.75 4.21 2.43
CA SER A 139 7.15 4.37 2.87
C SER A 139 7.30 5.46 3.94
N VAL A 140 6.64 6.62 3.77
CA VAL A 140 6.67 7.72 4.75
C VAL A 140 5.99 7.35 6.06
N SER A 141 4.82 6.69 6.04
CA SER A 141 4.14 6.25 7.28
C SER A 141 5.01 5.30 8.10
N ARG A 142 5.67 4.33 7.45
CA ARG A 142 6.59 3.39 8.11
C ARG A 142 7.80 4.11 8.69
N GLN A 143 8.39 5.06 7.96
CA GLN A 143 9.50 5.88 8.46
C GLN A 143 9.06 6.73 9.66
N THR A 144 7.88 7.37 9.57
CA THR A 144 7.33 8.22 10.63
C THR A 144 7.02 7.42 11.89
N GLU A 145 6.40 6.24 11.77
CA GLU A 145 6.14 5.33 12.90
C GLU A 145 7.44 4.84 13.54
N PHE A 146 8.45 4.53 12.73
CA PHE A 146 9.77 4.09 13.21
C PHE A 146 10.53 5.21 13.93
N GLU A 147 10.53 6.42 13.37
CA GLU A 147 11.12 7.61 13.99
C GLU A 147 10.37 8.05 15.25
N GLY A 148 9.04 8.00 15.23
CA GLY A 148 8.19 8.27 16.39
C GLY A 148 8.50 7.32 17.54
N SER A 149 8.53 6.02 17.26
CA SER A 149 8.92 4.99 18.24
C SER A 149 10.34 5.23 18.77
N SER A 150 11.28 5.62 17.90
CA SER A 150 12.66 5.91 18.30
C SER A 150 12.75 7.15 19.20
N LYS A 151 11.98 8.21 18.94
CA LYS A 151 11.92 9.41 19.80
C LYS A 151 11.38 9.11 21.19
N GLU A 152 10.48 8.15 21.34
CA GLU A 152 10.00 7.70 22.65
C GLU A 152 11.03 6.83 23.38
N ILE A 153 11.77 6.00 22.64
CA ILE A 153 12.70 5.01 23.22
C ILE A 153 14.06 5.61 23.61
N VAL A 154 14.59 6.58 22.85
CA VAL A 154 15.88 7.25 23.15
C VAL A 154 15.97 7.84 24.57
N PRO A 155 14.99 8.62 25.08
CA PRO A 155 15.08 9.18 26.43
C PRO A 155 15.05 8.10 27.52
N LEU A 156 14.36 6.98 27.30
CA LEU A 156 14.32 5.85 28.24
C LEU A 156 15.70 5.19 28.38
N PHE A 157 16.42 5.04 27.27
CA PHE A 157 17.82 4.58 27.31
C PHE A 157 18.73 5.57 28.01
N SER A 158 18.59 6.88 27.75
CA SER A 158 19.39 7.91 28.43
C SER A 158 19.24 7.88 29.95
N ILE A 159 18.02 7.72 30.47
CA ILE A 159 17.77 7.59 31.91
C ILE A 159 18.42 6.32 32.47
N THR A 160 18.29 5.19 31.77
CA THR A 160 18.86 3.92 32.20
C THR A 160 20.39 3.98 32.29
N TYR A 161 21.05 4.57 31.29
CA TYR A 161 22.50 4.80 31.32
C TYR A 161 22.92 5.77 32.42
N PHE A 162 22.16 6.84 32.64
CA PHE A 162 22.44 7.78 33.72
C PHE A 162 22.38 7.08 35.10
N LEU A 163 21.33 6.31 35.36
CA LEU A 163 21.15 5.58 36.61
C LEU A 163 22.22 4.52 36.82
N SER A 164 22.62 3.79 35.77
CA SER A 164 23.67 2.76 35.87
C SER A 164 25.06 3.35 36.14
N ILE A 165 25.41 4.46 35.48
CA ILE A 165 26.66 5.19 35.74
C ILE A 165 26.66 5.76 37.17
N PHE A 166 25.56 6.40 37.58
CA PHE A 166 25.42 6.94 38.92
C PHE A 166 25.54 5.87 39.99
N PHE A 167 24.85 4.73 39.83
CA PHE A 167 24.96 3.61 40.75
C PHE A 167 26.38 3.04 40.81
N SER A 168 27.08 2.97 39.67
CA SER A 168 28.48 2.53 39.61
C SER A 168 29.41 3.49 40.38
N ILE A 169 29.25 4.80 40.20
CA ILE A 169 30.04 5.83 40.92
C ILE A 169 29.77 5.75 42.42
N VAL A 170 28.50 5.70 42.84
CA VAL A 170 28.11 5.59 44.25
C VAL A 170 28.62 4.29 44.87
N SER A 171 28.59 3.18 44.12
CA SER A 171 29.09 1.89 44.58
C SER A 171 30.61 1.84 44.72
N CYS A 172 31.36 2.59 43.90
CA CYS A 172 32.82 2.67 43.98
C CYS A 172 33.33 3.74 44.97
N THR A 173 32.47 4.68 45.37
CA THR A 173 32.81 5.73 46.36
C THR A 173 32.41 5.36 47.79
N ARG A 174 31.83 4.18 47.97
CA ARG A 174 31.59 3.52 49.26
C ARG A 174 32.57 2.38 49.46
#